data_AF-A0A2D9D5F5-F1
#
_entry.id   AF-A0A2D9D5F5-F1
#
_cell.length_a   1.000
_cell.length_b   1.000
_cell.length_c   1.000
_cell.angle_alpha   90.00
_cell.angle_beta   90.00
_cell.angle_gamma   90.00
#
_symmetry.space_group_name_H-M   'P 1'
#
loop_
_entity.id
_entity.type
_entity.pdbx_description
1 polymer ?
#
loop_
_entity_poly.entity_id
_entity_poly.type
_entity_poly.pdbx_seq_one_letter_code
_entity_poly.pdbx_strand_id
1 'polypeptide(L)'
;MKILKKETIRMNKKYFLFATTLILMVFLSSCSVYYNTNDLRNSMNSNINNLNDYYNKINRDYQDKNKLFTGIKKSTIDEKINPFLTISNHKLKLDKSFTSFQKNKDMIISQKNSFEKLVKGKDKITSNSIEWKSIKNIKSLMNGEFKKINENGENYSQNSNNFVNSINNSGLKQIEPNNFDEQISENLKNLNGSLFEVKRKLDKSKLELDNAFENNMINDSIYQSKKSIIKQMEIKAKEIKGISVEINYLHKFFKQNTLGKKKIWIGQNTKSNDLITRIQKSANSIGSLTNEFNVLINKLNIQ
;
A
#
# COMPACT_ATOMS: atom_id res chain seq x y z
N MET A 1 19.01 -97.76 -34.89
CA MET A 1 19.56 -97.21 -33.62
C MET A 1 20.32 -95.87 -33.74
N LYS A 2 20.78 -95.42 -34.93
CA LYS A 2 21.48 -94.12 -35.09
C LYS A 2 20.59 -92.86 -35.18
N ILE A 3 19.30 -93.00 -35.53
CA ILE A 3 18.38 -91.87 -35.74
C ILE A 3 17.88 -91.30 -34.39
N LEU A 4 17.57 -92.17 -33.42
CA LEU A 4 17.10 -91.76 -32.09
C LEU A 4 18.14 -90.90 -31.33
N LYS A 5 19.44 -91.21 -31.42
CA LYS A 5 20.50 -90.41 -30.76
C LYS A 5 20.60 -88.97 -31.31
N LYS A 6 20.27 -88.74 -32.58
CA LYS A 6 20.42 -87.43 -33.24
C LYS A 6 19.29 -86.47 -32.83
N GLU A 7 18.10 -86.97 -32.56
CA GLU A 7 16.96 -86.17 -32.11
C GLU A 7 17.02 -85.81 -30.62
N THR A 8 17.51 -86.71 -29.76
CA THR A 8 17.69 -86.41 -28.32
C THR A 8 18.72 -85.30 -28.10
N ILE A 9 19.81 -85.28 -28.88
CA ILE A 9 20.84 -84.22 -28.82
C ILE A 9 20.28 -82.88 -29.35
N ARG A 10 19.43 -82.91 -30.37
CA ARG A 10 18.81 -81.71 -30.98
C ARG A 10 17.73 -81.11 -30.07
N MET A 11 16.97 -81.94 -29.36
CA MET A 11 16.03 -81.48 -28.32
C MET A 11 16.77 -80.88 -27.12
N ASN A 12 17.82 -81.54 -26.61
CA ASN A 12 18.62 -81.00 -25.49
C ASN A 12 19.27 -79.64 -25.82
N LYS A 13 19.71 -79.42 -27.07
CA LYS A 13 20.22 -78.10 -27.49
C LYS A 13 19.13 -77.02 -27.52
N LYS A 14 17.90 -77.33 -27.93
CA LYS A 14 16.78 -76.38 -27.94
C LYS A 14 16.33 -76.02 -26.52
N TYR A 15 16.23 -77.00 -25.62
CA TYR A 15 15.92 -76.75 -24.21
C TYR A 15 17.04 -76.00 -23.50
N PHE A 16 18.31 -76.26 -23.83
CA PHE A 16 19.45 -75.52 -23.30
C PHE A 16 19.48 -74.06 -23.81
N LEU A 17 19.20 -73.82 -25.09
CA LEU A 17 19.06 -72.46 -25.66
C LEU A 17 17.87 -71.69 -25.07
N PHE A 18 16.76 -72.37 -24.79
CA PHE A 18 15.59 -71.77 -24.15
C PHE A 18 15.84 -71.47 -22.66
N ALA A 19 16.50 -72.38 -21.94
CA ALA A 19 16.87 -72.16 -20.54
C ALA A 19 17.88 -71.01 -20.40
N THR A 20 18.89 -70.94 -21.28
CA THR A 20 19.88 -69.85 -21.25
C THR A 20 19.28 -68.49 -21.61
N THR A 21 18.34 -68.41 -22.55
CA THR A 21 17.60 -67.17 -22.85
C THR A 21 16.65 -66.76 -21.74
N LEU A 22 15.97 -67.71 -21.09
CA LEU A 22 15.12 -67.45 -19.92
C LEU A 22 15.95 -66.94 -18.73
N ILE A 23 17.10 -67.55 -18.47
CA ILE A 23 18.05 -67.13 -17.43
C ILE A 23 18.58 -65.72 -17.74
N LEU A 24 18.93 -65.41 -18.99
CA LEU A 24 19.36 -64.08 -19.41
C LEU A 24 18.25 -63.02 -19.21
N MET A 25 16.99 -63.35 -19.49
CA MET A 25 15.84 -62.45 -19.25
C MET A 25 15.59 -62.21 -17.75
N VAL A 26 15.80 -63.22 -16.90
CA VAL A 26 15.71 -63.09 -15.44
C VAL A 26 16.86 -62.22 -14.89
N PHE A 27 18.06 -62.31 -15.47
CA PHE A 27 19.18 -61.46 -15.09
C PHE A 27 19.01 -60.00 -15.57
N LEU A 28 18.44 -59.77 -16.75
CA LEU A 28 18.17 -58.41 -17.28
C LEU A 28 17.04 -57.68 -16.53
N SER A 29 16.08 -58.41 -15.97
CA SER A 29 14.99 -57.84 -15.14
C SER A 29 15.43 -57.47 -13.71
N SER A 30 16.67 -57.82 -13.32
CA SER A 30 17.24 -57.59 -11.99
C SER A 30 18.20 -56.39 -11.91
N CYS A 31 18.37 -55.63 -12.99
CA CYS A 31 19.21 -54.42 -13.01
C CYS A 31 18.60 -53.29 -12.17
N SER A 32 18.86 -53.33 -10.86
CA SER A 32 18.54 -52.23 -9.95
C SER A 32 19.64 -51.17 -10.00
N VAL A 33 19.25 -49.91 -10.17
CA VAL A 33 20.16 -48.76 -10.13
C VAL A 33 20.15 -48.21 -8.72
N TYR A 34 21.34 -47.94 -8.17
CA TYR A 34 21.49 -47.32 -6.86
C TYR A 34 21.57 -45.81 -7.00
N TYR A 35 20.72 -45.09 -6.26
CA TYR A 35 20.74 -43.64 -6.18
C TYR A 35 21.29 -43.22 -4.83
N ASN A 36 22.26 -42.31 -4.82
CA ASN A 36 22.79 -41.71 -3.60
C ASN A 36 21.75 -40.74 -3.01
N THR A 37 21.45 -40.88 -1.72
CA THR A 37 20.47 -40.03 -1.04
C THR A 37 20.94 -38.59 -0.92
N ASN A 38 22.26 -38.34 -0.85
CA ASN A 38 22.84 -37.01 -0.86
C ASN A 38 22.61 -36.28 -2.18
N ASP A 39 22.71 -36.95 -3.32
CA ASP A 39 22.47 -36.33 -4.63
C ASP A 39 21.00 -35.91 -4.77
N LEU A 40 20.09 -36.77 -4.30
CA LEU A 40 18.64 -36.48 -4.26
C LEU A 40 18.35 -35.29 -3.34
N ARG A 41 18.99 -35.25 -2.16
CA ARG A 41 18.88 -34.16 -1.19
C ARG A 41 19.39 -32.85 -1.76
N ASN A 42 20.56 -32.86 -2.41
CA ASN A 42 21.17 -31.67 -3.01
C ASN A 42 20.28 -31.07 -4.10
N SER A 43 19.71 -31.92 -4.95
CA SER A 43 18.74 -31.49 -5.97
C SER A 43 17.50 -30.84 -5.35
N MET A 44 16.91 -31.43 -4.30
CA MET A 44 15.76 -30.84 -3.61
C MET A 44 16.12 -29.52 -2.90
N ASN A 45 17.29 -29.47 -2.26
CA ASN A 45 17.78 -28.27 -1.58
C ASN A 45 17.98 -27.11 -2.55
N SER A 46 18.55 -27.36 -3.73
CA SER A 46 18.71 -26.33 -4.75
C SER A 46 17.38 -25.70 -5.16
N ASN A 47 16.35 -26.53 -5.41
CA ASN A 47 15.02 -26.04 -5.78
C ASN A 47 14.35 -25.25 -4.64
N ILE A 48 14.55 -25.69 -3.40
CA ILE A 48 14.00 -25.01 -2.21
C ILE A 48 14.71 -23.68 -1.95
N ASN A 49 16.02 -23.60 -2.19
CA ASN A 49 16.75 -22.34 -2.07
C ASN A 49 16.23 -21.30 -3.07
N ASN A 50 16.06 -21.69 -4.34
CA ASN A 50 15.47 -20.82 -5.37
C ASN A 50 14.05 -20.35 -4.99
N LEU A 51 13.24 -21.26 -4.43
CA LEU A 51 11.91 -20.93 -3.92
C LEU A 51 11.97 -19.93 -2.76
N ASN A 52 12.89 -20.11 -1.82
CA ASN A 52 13.03 -19.20 -0.69
C ASN A 52 13.44 -17.80 -1.14
N ASP A 53 14.34 -17.69 -2.12
CA ASP A 53 14.71 -16.40 -2.70
C ASP A 53 13.52 -15.71 -3.37
N TYR A 54 12.73 -16.47 -4.13
CA TYR A 54 11.53 -15.94 -4.77
C TYR A 54 10.48 -15.50 -3.73
N TYR A 55 10.22 -16.33 -2.72
CA TYR A 55 9.34 -15.99 -1.61
C TYR A 55 9.80 -14.74 -0.88
N ASN A 56 11.10 -14.60 -0.63
CA ASN A 56 11.65 -13.44 0.07
C ASN A 56 11.40 -12.14 -0.70
N LYS A 57 11.47 -12.17 -2.04
CA LYS A 57 11.12 -11.02 -2.88
C LYS A 57 9.63 -10.67 -2.76
N ILE A 58 8.75 -11.66 -2.93
CA ILE A 58 7.29 -11.47 -2.80
C ILE A 58 6.90 -10.98 -1.40
N ASN A 59 7.48 -11.56 -0.35
CA ASN A 59 7.20 -11.15 1.02
C ASN A 59 7.64 -9.72 1.30
N ARG A 60 8.82 -9.29 0.85
CA ARG A 60 9.25 -7.88 1.00
C ARG A 60 8.28 -6.93 0.31
N ASP A 61 7.93 -7.21 -0.95
CA ASP A 61 6.94 -6.41 -1.68
C ASP A 61 5.60 -6.34 -0.92
N TYR A 62 5.12 -7.48 -0.43
CA TYR A 62 3.88 -7.58 0.33
C TYR A 62 3.92 -6.72 1.60
N GLN A 63 5.01 -6.79 2.37
CA GLN A 63 5.19 -5.97 3.56
C GLN A 63 5.17 -4.47 3.24
N ASP A 64 5.81 -4.06 2.13
CA ASP A 64 5.80 -2.67 1.71
C ASP A 64 4.40 -2.21 1.25
N LYS A 65 3.66 -3.06 0.51
CA LYS A 65 2.25 -2.78 0.17
C LYS A 65 1.38 -2.68 1.42
N ASN A 66 1.63 -3.52 2.42
CA ASN A 66 0.87 -3.50 3.68
C ASN A 66 1.15 -2.23 4.50
N LYS A 67 2.39 -1.73 4.52
CA LYS A 67 2.73 -0.42 5.11
C LYS A 67 1.99 0.72 4.40
N LEU A 68 1.97 0.71 3.06
CA LEU A 68 1.20 1.70 2.28
C LEU A 68 -0.28 1.67 2.65
N PHE A 69 -0.90 0.48 2.60
CA PHE A 69 -2.31 0.30 2.94
C PHE A 69 -2.63 0.78 4.36
N THR A 70 -1.83 0.39 5.34
CA THR A 70 -2.01 0.77 6.74
C THR A 70 -1.88 2.29 6.93
N GLY A 71 -0.93 2.92 6.22
CA GLY A 71 -0.76 4.37 6.23
C GLY A 71 -2.00 5.09 5.70
N ILE A 72 -2.54 4.63 4.56
CA ILE A 72 -3.76 5.18 3.97
C ILE A 72 -4.94 4.96 4.92
N LYS A 73 -5.16 3.74 5.40
CA LYS A 73 -6.25 3.39 6.33
C LYS A 73 -6.28 4.30 7.56
N LYS A 74 -5.14 4.54 8.20
CA LYS A 74 -5.05 5.42 9.38
C LYS A 74 -5.43 6.88 9.06
N SER A 75 -5.18 7.32 7.83
CA SER A 75 -5.48 8.68 7.36
C SER A 75 -6.91 8.86 6.85
N THR A 76 -7.59 7.78 6.50
CA THR A 76 -8.96 7.79 5.97
C THR A 76 -9.98 8.22 7.03
N ILE A 77 -10.99 8.97 6.59
CA ILE A 77 -12.14 9.37 7.42
C ILE A 77 -13.18 8.25 7.46
N ASP A 78 -13.65 7.83 6.27
CA ASP A 78 -14.62 6.75 6.13
C ASP A 78 -14.08 5.62 5.23
N GLU A 79 -13.92 4.43 5.79
CA GLU A 79 -13.42 3.26 5.08
C GLU A 79 -14.40 2.71 4.02
N LYS A 80 -15.66 3.18 4.00
CA LYS A 80 -16.69 2.73 3.05
C LYS A 80 -16.77 3.59 1.80
N ILE A 81 -16.01 4.68 1.72
CA ILE A 81 -16.08 5.66 0.63
C ILE A 81 -14.83 5.62 -0.24
N ASN A 82 -15.01 5.92 -1.54
CA ASN A 82 -13.90 6.08 -2.47
C ASN A 82 -12.96 7.24 -2.05
N PRO A 83 -11.65 7.13 -2.33
CA PRO A 83 -11.00 6.03 -3.04
C PRO A 83 -10.63 4.82 -2.16
N PHE A 84 -10.79 4.91 -0.83
CA PHE A 84 -10.34 3.85 0.09
C PHE A 84 -11.03 2.51 -0.15
N LEU A 85 -12.34 2.51 -0.39
CA LEU A 85 -13.09 1.29 -0.68
C LEU A 85 -12.48 0.49 -1.84
N THR A 86 -12.17 1.17 -2.96
CA THR A 86 -11.53 0.55 -4.12
C THR A 86 -10.15 0.00 -3.77
N ILE A 87 -9.32 0.77 -3.07
CA ILE A 87 -7.97 0.34 -2.64
C ILE A 87 -8.05 -0.89 -1.72
N SER A 88 -9.01 -0.91 -0.78
CA SER A 88 -9.27 -2.03 0.13
C SER A 88 -9.66 -3.30 -0.63
N ASN A 89 -10.52 -3.19 -1.64
CA ASN A 89 -10.90 -4.34 -2.47
C ASN A 89 -9.71 -4.93 -3.24
N HIS A 90 -8.81 -4.09 -3.76
CA HIS A 90 -7.58 -4.57 -4.39
C HIS A 90 -6.61 -5.18 -3.37
N LYS A 91 -6.50 -4.60 -2.18
CA LYS A 91 -5.68 -5.17 -1.08
C LYS A 91 -6.17 -6.56 -0.67
N LEU A 92 -7.48 -6.79 -0.61
CA LEU A 92 -8.03 -8.12 -0.31
C LEU A 92 -7.65 -9.17 -1.36
N LYS A 93 -7.62 -8.80 -2.66
CA LYS A 93 -7.16 -9.70 -3.72
C LYS A 93 -5.66 -10.01 -3.58
N LEU A 94 -4.85 -8.98 -3.29
CA LEU A 94 -3.43 -9.14 -2.99
C LEU A 94 -3.21 -10.10 -1.81
N ASP A 95 -3.93 -9.91 -0.70
CA ASP A 95 -3.87 -10.76 0.50
C ASP A 95 -4.17 -12.22 0.22
N LYS A 96 -5.23 -12.48 -0.56
CA LYS A 96 -5.59 -13.83 -0.99
C LYS A 96 -4.47 -14.47 -1.81
N SER A 97 -3.92 -13.74 -2.79
CA SER A 97 -2.84 -14.26 -3.64
C SER A 97 -1.56 -14.56 -2.86
N PHE A 98 -1.18 -13.69 -1.90
CA PHE A 98 -0.03 -13.91 -1.03
C PHE A 98 -0.23 -15.13 -0.12
N THR A 99 -1.42 -15.27 0.47
CA THR A 99 -1.75 -16.42 1.33
C THR A 99 -1.70 -17.74 0.55
N SER A 100 -2.23 -17.77 -0.68
CA SER A 100 -2.11 -18.93 -1.56
C SER A 100 -0.65 -19.28 -1.85
N PHE A 101 0.16 -18.28 -2.23
CA PHE A 101 1.59 -18.49 -2.48
C PHE A 101 2.32 -19.09 -1.26
N GLN A 102 2.05 -18.56 -0.07
CA GLN A 102 2.62 -19.06 1.18
C GLN A 102 2.21 -20.52 1.46
N LYS A 103 0.93 -20.85 1.25
CA LYS A 103 0.42 -22.23 1.43
C LYS A 103 1.15 -23.23 0.52
N ASN A 104 1.37 -22.91 -0.75
CA ASN A 104 2.08 -23.81 -1.66
C ASN A 104 3.56 -23.97 -1.26
N LYS A 105 4.21 -22.90 -0.79
CA LYS A 105 5.57 -23.00 -0.24
C LYS A 105 5.62 -23.96 0.95
N ASP A 106 4.70 -23.82 1.90
CA ASP A 106 4.65 -24.66 3.10
C ASP A 106 4.40 -26.14 2.74
N MET A 107 3.60 -26.40 1.70
CA MET A 107 3.41 -27.76 1.15
C MET A 107 4.72 -28.35 0.62
N ILE A 108 5.53 -27.57 -0.13
CA ILE A 108 6.85 -28.04 -0.62
C ILE A 108 7.80 -28.35 0.53
N ILE A 109 7.82 -27.51 1.57
CA ILE A 109 8.63 -27.76 2.77
C ILE A 109 8.17 -29.03 3.50
N SER A 110 6.85 -29.27 3.59
CA SER A 110 6.32 -30.51 4.16
C SER A 110 6.73 -31.75 3.35
N GLN A 111 6.73 -31.66 2.02
CA GLN A 111 7.22 -32.73 1.14
C GLN A 111 8.72 -32.99 1.31
N LYS A 112 9.53 -31.92 1.45
CA LYS A 112 10.96 -32.04 1.78
C LYS A 112 11.17 -32.78 3.11
N ASN A 113 10.41 -32.41 4.14
CA ASN A 113 10.50 -33.06 5.44
C ASN A 113 10.11 -34.54 5.37
N SER A 114 9.13 -34.88 4.52
CA SER A 114 8.74 -36.27 4.26
C SER A 114 9.85 -37.05 3.55
N PHE A 115 10.55 -36.42 2.60
CA PHE A 115 11.74 -37.00 1.97
C PHE A 115 12.83 -37.28 3.00
N GLU A 116 13.18 -36.30 3.85
CA GLU A 116 14.24 -36.47 4.85
C GLU A 116 13.95 -37.62 5.84
N LYS A 117 12.68 -37.78 6.25
CA LYS A 117 12.26 -38.91 7.09
C LYS A 117 12.46 -40.25 6.37
N LEU A 118 12.13 -40.32 5.09
CA LEU A 118 12.20 -41.55 4.29
C LEU A 118 13.64 -42.04 4.05
N VAL A 119 14.57 -41.10 3.90
CA VAL A 119 15.99 -41.38 3.59
C VAL A 119 16.90 -41.39 4.82
N LYS A 120 16.35 -41.18 6.03
CA LYS A 120 17.12 -41.11 7.28
C LYS A 120 17.94 -42.39 7.49
N GLY A 121 19.25 -42.24 7.69
CA GLY A 121 20.17 -43.35 7.91
C GLY A 121 20.45 -44.21 6.67
N LYS A 122 20.02 -43.78 5.47
CA LYS A 122 20.24 -44.49 4.21
C LYS A 122 21.16 -43.66 3.31
N ASP A 123 22.27 -44.25 2.87
CA ASP A 123 23.18 -43.59 1.92
C ASP A 123 22.80 -43.86 0.46
N LYS A 124 22.13 -44.99 0.20
CA LYS A 124 21.70 -45.41 -1.14
C LYS A 124 20.30 -46.00 -1.12
N ILE A 125 19.58 -45.82 -2.23
CA ILE A 125 18.25 -46.39 -2.45
C ILE A 125 18.23 -47.07 -3.82
N THR A 126 17.70 -48.29 -3.90
CA THR A 126 17.60 -49.04 -5.15
C THR A 126 16.35 -48.66 -5.94
N SER A 127 16.45 -48.65 -7.27
CA SER A 127 15.37 -48.27 -8.19
C SER A 127 14.12 -49.16 -8.14
N ASN A 128 14.19 -50.33 -7.54
CA ASN A 128 13.08 -51.27 -7.36
C ASN A 128 12.47 -51.23 -5.95
N SER A 129 13.04 -50.47 -5.02
CA SER A 129 12.56 -50.36 -3.63
C SER A 129 11.24 -49.62 -3.51
N ILE A 130 10.51 -49.87 -2.42
CA ILE A 130 9.28 -49.14 -2.10
C ILE A 130 9.58 -47.68 -1.76
N GLU A 131 10.73 -47.42 -1.14
CA GLU A 131 11.21 -46.07 -0.86
C GLU A 131 11.46 -45.29 -2.12
N TRP A 132 12.01 -45.90 -3.17
CA TRP A 132 12.17 -45.23 -4.45
C TRP A 132 10.83 -44.83 -5.07
N LYS A 133 9.80 -45.69 -4.96
CA LYS A 133 8.43 -45.32 -5.39
C LYS A 133 7.91 -44.12 -4.59
N SER A 134 8.10 -44.10 -3.28
CA SER A 134 7.72 -42.96 -2.43
C SER A 134 8.50 -41.68 -2.77
N ILE A 135 9.79 -41.76 -3.08
CA ILE A 135 10.60 -40.62 -3.53
C ILE A 135 10.06 -40.04 -4.84
N LYS A 136 9.70 -40.89 -5.82
CA LYS A 136 9.07 -40.43 -7.06
C LYS A 136 7.77 -39.70 -6.79
N ASN A 137 6.94 -40.23 -5.89
CA ASN A 137 5.68 -39.59 -5.50
C ASN A 137 5.91 -38.22 -4.86
N ILE A 138 6.85 -38.12 -3.90
CA ILE A 138 7.22 -36.84 -3.27
C ILE A 138 7.70 -35.83 -4.32
N LYS A 139 8.59 -36.24 -5.24
CA LYS A 139 9.05 -35.37 -6.33
C LYS A 139 7.89 -34.92 -7.23
N SER A 140 6.96 -35.81 -7.55
CA SER A 140 5.77 -35.49 -8.34
C SER A 140 4.90 -34.44 -7.64
N LEU A 141 4.62 -34.63 -6.35
CA LEU A 141 3.86 -33.68 -5.54
C LEU A 141 4.56 -32.32 -5.44
N MET A 142 5.88 -32.30 -5.16
CA MET A 142 6.67 -31.07 -5.15
C MET A 142 6.60 -30.35 -6.49
N ASN A 143 6.77 -31.06 -7.61
CA ASN A 143 6.68 -30.46 -8.95
C ASN A 143 5.29 -29.86 -9.22
N GLY A 144 4.22 -30.53 -8.77
CA GLY A 144 2.87 -29.99 -8.84
C GLY A 144 2.71 -28.69 -8.06
N GLU A 145 3.27 -28.63 -6.85
CA GLU A 145 3.25 -27.40 -6.03
C GLU A 145 4.14 -26.29 -6.62
N PHE A 146 5.30 -26.63 -7.21
CA PHE A 146 6.15 -25.64 -7.91
C PHE A 146 5.43 -24.98 -9.08
N LYS A 147 4.62 -25.73 -9.85
CA LYS A 147 3.79 -25.16 -10.92
C LYS A 147 2.78 -24.16 -10.37
N LYS A 148 2.08 -24.52 -9.30
CA LYS A 148 1.13 -23.62 -8.61
C LYS A 148 1.82 -22.37 -8.04
N ILE A 149 3.07 -22.49 -7.58
CA ILE A 149 3.85 -21.33 -7.10
C ILE A 149 4.12 -20.33 -8.21
N ASN A 150 4.43 -20.80 -9.42
CA ASN A 150 4.62 -19.90 -10.56
C ASN A 150 3.31 -19.17 -10.90
N GLU A 151 2.20 -19.92 -11.04
CA GLU A 151 0.87 -19.36 -11.30
C GLU A 151 0.44 -18.35 -10.21
N ASN A 152 0.61 -18.71 -8.93
CA ASN A 152 0.28 -17.83 -7.81
C ASN A 152 1.23 -16.63 -7.69
N GLY A 153 2.48 -16.76 -8.12
CA GLY A 153 3.44 -15.67 -8.18
C GLY A 153 3.10 -14.64 -9.25
N GLU A 154 2.63 -15.09 -10.42
CA GLU A 154 2.10 -14.22 -11.47
C GLU A 154 0.82 -13.51 -11.02
N ASN A 155 -0.13 -14.27 -10.45
CA ASN A 155 -1.36 -13.72 -9.87
C ASN A 155 -1.07 -12.71 -8.76
N TYR A 156 -0.09 -12.99 -7.89
CA TYR A 156 0.38 -12.04 -6.88
C TYR A 156 0.90 -10.75 -7.54
N SER A 157 1.78 -10.88 -8.52
CA SER A 157 2.39 -9.73 -9.21
C SER A 157 1.33 -8.85 -9.88
N GLN A 158 0.36 -9.46 -10.54
CA GLN A 158 -0.78 -8.74 -11.13
C GLN A 158 -1.61 -8.02 -10.07
N ASN A 159 -1.95 -8.69 -8.96
CA ASN A 159 -2.72 -8.07 -7.88
C ASN A 159 -1.93 -6.97 -7.14
N SER A 160 -0.62 -7.11 -7.00
CA SER A 160 0.27 -6.09 -6.42
C SER A 160 0.30 -4.84 -7.29
N ASN A 161 0.43 -5.02 -8.61
CA ASN A 161 0.36 -3.92 -9.58
C ASN A 161 -1.02 -3.24 -9.56
N ASN A 162 -2.10 -4.02 -9.56
CA ASN A 162 -3.46 -3.48 -9.48
C ASN A 162 -3.69 -2.68 -8.19
N PHE A 163 -3.17 -3.16 -7.06
CA PHE A 163 -3.21 -2.44 -5.79
C PHE A 163 -2.47 -1.10 -5.87
N VAL A 164 -1.23 -1.08 -6.39
CA VAL A 164 -0.46 0.16 -6.55
C VAL A 164 -1.13 1.12 -7.53
N ASN A 165 -1.62 0.62 -8.65
CA ASN A 165 -2.33 1.42 -9.65
C ASN A 165 -3.60 2.06 -9.05
N SER A 166 -4.33 1.33 -8.19
CA SER A 166 -5.49 1.89 -7.51
C SER A 166 -5.13 3.05 -6.56
N ILE A 167 -3.94 3.02 -5.95
CA ILE A 167 -3.42 4.14 -5.16
C ILE A 167 -3.01 5.30 -6.07
N ASN A 168 -2.22 5.03 -7.12
CA ASN A 168 -1.73 6.09 -8.01
C ASN A 168 -2.87 6.84 -8.71
N ASN A 169 -3.95 6.16 -9.06
CA ASN A 169 -5.12 6.75 -9.73
C ASN A 169 -6.14 7.38 -8.76
N SER A 170 -5.91 7.29 -7.45
CA SER A 170 -6.86 7.78 -6.43
C SER A 170 -6.76 9.28 -6.12
N GLY A 171 -5.71 9.94 -6.60
CA GLY A 171 -5.36 11.30 -6.18
C GLY A 171 -4.79 11.40 -4.76
N LEU A 172 -4.64 10.27 -4.05
CA LEU A 172 -3.94 10.24 -2.77
C LEU A 172 -2.44 10.47 -2.98
N LYS A 173 -1.86 11.35 -2.17
CA LYS A 173 -0.42 11.61 -2.18
C LYS A 173 0.11 11.84 -0.78
N GLN A 174 1.42 11.63 -0.62
CA GLN A 174 2.11 11.99 0.60
C GLN A 174 2.68 13.41 0.48
N ILE A 175 2.50 14.21 1.52
CA ILE A 175 3.14 15.53 1.66
C ILE A 175 3.91 15.63 2.97
N GLU A 176 4.85 16.56 3.02
CA GLU A 176 5.53 16.96 4.24
C GLU A 176 4.66 17.99 4.98
N PRO A 177 4.25 17.71 6.24
CA PRO A 177 3.32 18.57 6.96
C PRO A 177 3.93 19.94 7.29
N ASN A 178 5.26 20.05 7.41
CA ASN A 178 5.94 21.29 7.78
C ASN A 178 5.69 22.42 6.78
N ASN A 179 5.71 22.13 5.48
CA ASN A 179 5.49 23.16 4.45
C ASN A 179 4.09 23.78 4.56
N PHE A 180 3.09 22.97 4.91
CA PHE A 180 1.73 23.48 5.13
C PHE A 180 1.64 24.25 6.46
N ASP A 181 2.29 23.76 7.52
CA ASP A 181 2.34 24.43 8.82
C ASP A 181 2.93 25.84 8.72
N GLU A 182 4.07 25.99 8.04
CA GLU A 182 4.76 27.27 7.83
C GLU A 182 3.89 28.27 7.07
N GLN A 183 3.28 27.84 5.95
CA GLN A 183 2.42 28.70 5.14
C GLN A 183 1.19 29.20 5.93
N ILE A 184 0.53 28.32 6.69
CA ILE A 184 -0.63 28.74 7.49
C ILE A 184 -0.20 29.65 8.65
N SER A 185 0.93 29.35 9.31
CA SER A 185 1.50 30.20 10.36
C SER A 185 1.79 31.62 9.87
N GLU A 186 2.45 31.75 8.72
CA GLU A 186 2.79 33.04 8.13
C GLU A 186 1.54 33.82 7.73
N ASN A 187 0.60 33.16 7.05
CA ASN A 187 -0.67 33.78 6.65
C ASN A 187 -1.49 34.27 7.85
N LEU A 188 -1.57 33.49 8.92
CA LEU A 188 -2.24 33.90 10.16
C LEU A 188 -1.56 35.09 10.83
N LYS A 189 -0.22 35.11 10.85
CA LYS A 189 0.56 36.24 11.40
C LYS A 189 0.27 37.52 10.61
N ASN A 190 0.34 37.45 9.28
CA ASN A 190 0.09 38.58 8.38
C ASN A 190 -1.35 39.09 8.50
N LEU A 191 -2.34 38.17 8.53
CA LEU A 191 -3.74 38.51 8.71
C LEU A 191 -4.01 39.22 10.03
N ASN A 192 -3.47 38.70 11.14
CA ASN A 192 -3.66 39.31 12.46
C ASN A 192 -2.98 40.68 12.55
N GLY A 193 -1.81 40.86 11.92
CA GLY A 193 -1.17 42.17 11.78
C GLY A 193 -2.04 43.16 11.01
N SER A 194 -2.55 42.76 9.85
CA SER A 194 -3.45 43.59 9.04
C SER A 194 -4.74 43.95 9.78
N LEU A 195 -5.35 43.02 10.52
CA LEU A 195 -6.54 43.28 11.34
C LEU A 195 -6.28 44.29 12.46
N PHE A 196 -5.11 44.21 13.11
CA PHE A 196 -4.70 45.16 14.13
C PHE A 196 -4.58 46.58 13.54
N GLU A 197 -3.92 46.69 12.38
CA GLU A 197 -3.77 47.96 11.66
C GLU A 197 -5.11 48.55 11.20
N VAL A 198 -6.00 47.70 10.66
CA VAL A 198 -7.37 48.10 10.28
C VAL A 198 -8.13 48.65 11.48
N LYS A 199 -8.09 47.96 12.62
CA LYS A 199 -8.75 48.42 13.84
C LYS A 199 -8.23 49.79 14.27
N ARG A 200 -6.91 49.97 14.30
CA ARG A 200 -6.27 51.26 14.65
C ARG A 200 -6.72 52.39 13.73
N LYS A 201 -6.81 52.13 12.41
CA LYS A 201 -7.29 53.12 11.43
C LYS A 201 -8.77 53.45 11.62
N LEU A 202 -9.62 52.45 11.87
CA LEU A 202 -11.05 52.67 12.14
C LEU A 202 -11.28 53.51 13.40
N ASP A 203 -10.57 53.20 14.48
CA ASP A 203 -10.64 53.95 15.74
C ASP A 203 -10.23 55.43 15.51
N LYS A 204 -9.19 55.66 14.70
CA LYS A 204 -8.76 57.02 14.31
C LYS A 204 -9.81 57.74 13.45
N SER A 205 -10.33 57.09 12.40
CA SER A 205 -11.33 57.69 11.52
C SER A 205 -12.63 58.03 12.24
N LYS A 206 -13.01 57.23 13.24
CA LYS A 206 -14.16 57.52 14.10
C LYS A 206 -13.94 58.80 14.91
N LEU A 207 -12.77 58.93 15.56
CA LEU A 207 -12.41 60.12 16.31
C LEU A 207 -12.37 61.38 15.42
N GLU A 208 -11.77 61.27 14.24
CA GLU A 208 -11.73 62.37 13.25
C GLU A 208 -13.14 62.77 12.78
N LEU A 209 -14.02 61.79 12.55
CA LEU A 209 -15.40 62.03 12.14
C LEU A 209 -16.23 62.72 13.24
N ASP A 210 -16.11 62.25 14.48
CA ASP A 210 -16.80 62.83 15.63
C ASP A 210 -16.34 64.28 15.87
N ASN A 211 -15.02 64.54 15.86
CA ASN A 211 -14.47 65.89 15.98
C ASN A 211 -14.93 66.82 14.84
N ALA A 212 -14.99 66.34 13.60
CA ALA A 212 -15.43 67.16 12.47
C ALA A 212 -16.91 67.58 12.61
N PHE A 213 -17.74 66.69 13.15
CA PHE A 213 -19.15 66.99 13.41
C PHE A 213 -19.31 67.98 14.58
N GLU A 214 -18.62 67.75 15.70
CA GLU A 214 -18.67 68.65 16.88
C GLU A 214 -18.19 70.07 16.56
N ASN A 215 -17.23 70.21 15.63
CA ASN A 215 -16.73 71.51 15.16
C ASN A 215 -17.52 72.09 13.98
N ASN A 216 -18.69 71.55 13.65
CA ASN A 216 -19.55 71.99 12.53
C ASN A 216 -18.87 72.00 11.15
N MET A 217 -17.81 71.20 10.94
CA MET A 217 -17.12 71.09 9.66
C MET A 217 -17.90 70.25 8.64
N ILE A 218 -18.82 69.40 9.11
CA ILE A 218 -19.70 68.56 8.31
C ILE A 218 -21.13 68.65 8.84
N ASN A 219 -22.12 68.44 7.95
CA ASN A 219 -23.52 68.39 8.35
C ASN A 219 -23.94 66.99 8.84
N ASP A 220 -25.11 66.90 9.48
CA ASP A 220 -25.63 65.64 10.03
C ASP A 220 -25.77 64.54 8.96
N SER A 221 -26.25 64.87 7.76
CA SER A 221 -26.39 63.88 6.67
C SER A 221 -25.06 63.20 6.31
N ILE A 222 -23.98 63.99 6.17
CA ILE A 222 -22.63 63.49 5.90
C ILE A 222 -22.12 62.67 7.09
N TYR A 223 -22.34 63.17 8.32
CA TYR A 223 -21.93 62.47 9.54
C TYR A 223 -22.60 61.10 9.65
N GLN A 224 -23.92 61.01 9.52
CA GLN A 224 -24.65 59.74 9.60
C GLN A 224 -24.24 58.76 8.49
N SER A 225 -24.05 59.26 7.26
CA SER A 225 -23.58 58.44 6.13
C SER A 225 -22.21 57.83 6.41
N LYS A 226 -21.21 58.65 6.80
CA LYS A 226 -19.85 58.16 7.10
C LYS A 226 -19.82 57.25 8.33
N LYS A 227 -20.60 57.58 9.36
CA LYS A 227 -20.74 56.75 10.57
C LYS A 227 -21.32 55.37 10.24
N SER A 228 -22.31 55.31 9.34
CA SER A 228 -22.87 54.05 8.84
C SER A 228 -21.83 53.22 8.09
N ILE A 229 -21.00 53.84 7.24
CA ILE A 229 -19.92 53.16 6.53
C ILE A 229 -18.87 52.60 7.51
N ILE A 230 -18.41 53.41 8.47
CA ILE A 230 -17.46 52.96 9.51
C ILE A 230 -18.02 51.77 10.28
N LYS A 231 -19.30 51.82 10.68
CA LYS A 231 -19.96 50.70 11.37
C LYS A 231 -19.99 49.42 10.52
N GLN A 232 -20.26 49.53 9.22
CA GLN A 232 -20.21 48.38 8.31
C GLN A 232 -18.78 47.83 8.21
N MET A 233 -17.77 48.68 8.15
CA MET A 233 -16.37 48.27 8.16
C MET A 233 -16.00 47.53 9.45
N GLU A 234 -16.43 48.02 10.62
CA GLU A 234 -16.23 47.34 11.91
C GLU A 234 -16.84 45.93 11.93
N ILE A 235 -18.06 45.77 11.38
CA ILE A 235 -18.74 44.47 11.26
C ILE A 235 -17.88 43.53 10.41
N LYS A 236 -17.42 43.96 9.24
CA LYS A 236 -16.58 43.15 8.35
C LYS A 236 -15.24 42.78 8.98
N ALA A 237 -14.58 43.71 9.67
CA ALA A 237 -13.35 43.43 10.41
C ALA A 237 -13.56 42.40 11.52
N LYS A 238 -14.70 42.46 12.23
CA LYS A 238 -15.07 41.50 13.27
C LYS A 238 -15.36 40.10 12.69
N GLU A 239 -16.04 40.03 11.54
CA GLU A 239 -16.26 38.77 10.81
C GLU A 239 -14.93 38.13 10.39
N ILE A 240 -14.02 38.90 9.77
CA ILE A 240 -12.68 38.42 9.40
C ILE A 240 -11.91 37.92 10.63
N LYS A 241 -11.97 38.65 11.75
CA LYS A 241 -11.34 38.22 13.01
C LYS A 241 -11.92 36.89 13.53
N GLY A 242 -13.24 36.72 13.45
CA GLY A 242 -13.90 35.47 13.82
C GLY A 242 -13.39 34.29 12.99
N ILE A 243 -13.29 34.45 11.67
CA ILE A 243 -12.77 33.42 10.77
C ILE A 243 -11.28 33.15 11.02
N SER A 244 -10.47 34.17 11.33
CA SER A 244 -9.05 34.00 11.72
C SER A 244 -8.90 33.07 12.94
N VAL A 245 -9.79 33.21 13.94
CA VAL A 245 -9.79 32.34 15.13
C VAL A 245 -10.12 30.89 14.75
N GLU A 246 -11.08 30.68 13.85
CA GLU A 246 -11.40 29.34 13.34
C GLU A 246 -10.20 28.71 12.61
N ILE A 247 -9.55 29.45 11.70
CA ILE A 247 -8.37 28.97 10.98
C ILE A 247 -7.26 28.58 11.98
N ASN A 248 -7.00 29.40 13.00
CA ASN A 248 -6.02 29.09 14.04
C ASN A 248 -6.37 27.82 14.82
N TYR A 249 -7.65 27.59 15.13
CA TYR A 249 -8.10 26.35 15.76
C TYR A 249 -7.85 25.13 14.86
N LEU A 250 -8.26 25.20 13.59
CA LEU A 250 -8.06 24.13 12.61
C LEU A 250 -6.57 23.84 12.38
N HIS A 251 -5.75 24.90 12.35
CA HIS A 251 -4.29 24.80 12.20
C HIS A 251 -3.65 24.09 13.40
N LYS A 252 -4.02 24.44 14.64
CA LYS A 252 -3.57 23.71 15.84
C LYS A 252 -3.95 22.24 15.79
N PHE A 253 -5.18 21.93 15.38
CA PHE A 253 -5.64 20.55 15.26
C PHE A 253 -4.87 19.78 14.16
N PHE A 254 -4.57 20.42 13.03
CA PHE A 254 -3.70 19.85 12.00
C PHE A 254 -2.30 19.55 12.58
N LYS A 255 -1.70 20.50 13.31
CA LYS A 255 -0.36 20.36 13.89
C LYS A 255 -0.28 19.21 14.89
N GLN A 256 -1.28 19.09 15.77
CA GLN A 256 -1.40 17.97 16.71
C GLN A 256 -1.51 16.62 16.00
N ASN A 257 -2.34 16.52 14.95
CA ASN A 257 -2.53 15.28 14.20
C ASN A 257 -1.33 14.87 13.33
N THR A 258 -0.40 15.79 13.11
CA THR A 258 0.76 15.60 12.24
C THR A 258 2.09 15.59 12.99
N LEU A 259 2.06 15.75 14.33
CA LEU A 259 3.24 15.80 15.19
C LEU A 259 4.13 14.56 15.01
N GLY A 260 5.43 14.81 14.79
CA GLY A 260 6.46 13.77 14.63
C GLY A 260 6.39 13.00 13.31
N LYS A 261 5.46 13.32 12.39
CA LYS A 261 5.31 12.64 11.11
C LYS A 261 6.12 13.35 10.03
N LYS A 262 7.05 12.63 9.40
CA LYS A 262 7.79 13.14 8.22
C LYS A 262 6.89 13.34 7.01
N LYS A 263 5.93 12.42 6.81
CA LYS A 263 4.98 12.45 5.70
C LYS A 263 3.57 12.10 6.18
N ILE A 264 2.58 12.71 5.56
CA ILE A 264 1.16 12.46 5.80
C ILE A 264 0.44 12.24 4.47
N TRP A 265 -0.61 11.42 4.50
CA TRP A 265 -1.47 11.22 3.34
C TRP A 265 -2.51 12.33 3.23
N ILE A 266 -2.65 12.87 2.02
CA ILE A 266 -3.70 13.82 1.64
C ILE A 266 -4.41 13.35 0.37
N GLY A 267 -5.58 13.91 0.12
CA GLY A 267 -6.49 13.58 -0.96
C GLY A 267 -7.91 13.37 -0.45
N GLN A 268 -8.85 13.12 -1.35
CA GLN A 268 -10.25 12.94 -0.99
C GLN A 268 -10.42 11.88 0.11
N ASN A 269 -11.35 12.11 1.05
CA ASN A 269 -11.65 11.20 2.15
C ASN A 269 -10.47 10.97 3.14
N THR A 270 -9.53 11.92 3.25
CA THR A 270 -8.48 11.89 4.27
C THR A 270 -8.65 13.01 5.29
N LYS A 271 -8.30 12.72 6.55
CA LYS A 271 -8.41 13.65 7.70
C LYS A 271 -7.65 14.94 7.46
N SER A 272 -6.42 14.84 6.93
CA SER A 272 -5.59 16.01 6.65
C SER A 272 -6.16 16.86 5.52
N ASN A 273 -6.71 16.25 4.47
CA ASN A 273 -7.33 17.00 3.38
C ASN A 273 -8.61 17.73 3.81
N ASP A 274 -9.41 17.14 4.69
CA ASP A 274 -10.59 17.81 5.26
C ASP A 274 -10.20 19.10 5.98
N LEU A 275 -9.18 19.03 6.85
CA LEU A 275 -8.68 20.22 7.55
C LEU A 275 -8.13 21.27 6.59
N ILE A 276 -7.32 20.87 5.60
CA ILE A 276 -6.78 21.77 4.57
C ILE A 276 -7.93 22.45 3.81
N THR A 277 -8.94 21.68 3.39
CA THR A 277 -10.08 22.20 2.62
C THR A 277 -10.90 23.18 3.45
N ARG A 278 -11.11 22.92 4.74
CA ARG A 278 -11.80 23.84 5.64
C ARG A 278 -11.03 25.14 5.83
N ILE A 279 -9.72 25.06 6.06
CA ILE A 279 -8.84 26.23 6.14
C ILE A 279 -8.90 27.05 4.83
N GLN A 280 -8.84 26.40 3.67
CA GLN A 280 -8.95 27.08 2.37
C GLN A 280 -10.30 27.78 2.18
N LYS A 281 -11.42 27.12 2.57
CA LYS A 281 -12.75 27.75 2.53
C LYS A 281 -12.82 28.99 3.41
N SER A 282 -12.33 28.89 4.65
CA SER A 282 -12.26 30.02 5.58
C SER A 282 -11.37 31.16 5.02
N ALA A 283 -10.23 30.84 4.41
CA ALA A 283 -9.37 31.83 3.76
C ALA A 283 -10.05 32.53 2.58
N ASN A 284 -10.81 31.80 1.76
CA ASN A 284 -11.58 32.40 0.66
C ASN A 284 -12.67 33.34 1.17
N SER A 285 -13.34 33.00 2.27
CA SER A 285 -14.31 33.88 2.92
C SER A 285 -13.65 35.18 3.42
N ILE A 286 -12.44 35.10 3.98
CA ILE A 286 -11.66 36.29 4.34
C ILE A 286 -11.35 37.14 3.11
N GLY A 287 -10.96 36.53 1.99
CA GLY A 287 -10.73 37.24 0.73
C GLY A 287 -11.97 38.02 0.26
N SER A 288 -13.16 37.40 0.29
CA SER A 288 -14.42 38.08 -0.05
C SER A 288 -14.72 39.25 0.88
N LEU A 289 -14.62 39.05 2.20
CA LEU A 289 -14.87 40.09 3.19
C LEU A 289 -13.86 41.25 3.07
N THR A 290 -12.61 40.95 2.72
CA THR A 290 -11.58 41.96 2.48
C THR A 290 -11.93 42.83 1.28
N ASN A 291 -12.46 42.23 0.20
CA ASN A 291 -12.92 42.99 -0.97
C ASN A 291 -14.11 43.89 -0.61
N GLU A 292 -15.10 43.39 0.13
CA GLU A 292 -16.22 44.19 0.63
C GLU A 292 -15.73 45.34 1.52
N PHE A 293 -14.78 45.07 2.40
CA PHE A 293 -14.14 46.08 3.25
C PHE A 293 -13.48 47.18 2.41
N ASN A 294 -12.73 46.82 1.37
CA ASN A 294 -12.07 47.78 0.49
C ASN A 294 -13.07 48.65 -0.30
N VAL A 295 -14.22 48.10 -0.69
CA VAL A 295 -15.31 48.90 -1.29
C VAL A 295 -15.83 49.94 -0.30
N LEU A 296 -15.97 49.58 0.99
CA LEU A 296 -16.38 50.52 2.03
C LEU A 296 -15.34 51.61 2.30
N ILE A 297 -14.04 51.27 2.30
CA ILE A 297 -12.96 52.28 2.37
C ILE A 297 -13.14 53.32 1.26
N ASN A 298 -13.34 52.85 0.02
CA ASN A 298 -13.49 53.76 -1.11
C ASN A 298 -14.71 54.66 -0.97
N LYS A 299 -15.83 54.14 -0.47
CA LYS A 299 -17.04 54.94 -0.18
C LYS A 299 -16.81 55.98 0.92
N LEU A 300 -16.03 55.65 1.95
CA LEU A 300 -15.71 56.59 3.03
C LEU A 300 -14.88 57.78 2.54
N ASN A 301 -14.07 57.55 1.51
CA ASN A 301 -13.16 58.55 0.91
C ASN A 301 -13.79 59.38 -0.22
N ILE A 302 -14.99 59.02 -0.70
CA ILE A 302 -15.73 59.84 -1.67
C ILE A 302 -16.40 61.00 -0.89
N GLN A 303 -16.12 62.23 -1.33
CA GLN A 303 -16.60 63.49 -0.74
C GLN A 303 -18.10 63.68 -0.92
#